data_AF-A0A957C1D6-F1
#
_entry.id   AF-A0A957C1D6-F1
#
_cell.length_a   1.000
_cell.length_b   1.000
_cell.length_c   1.000
_cell.angle_alpha   90.00
_cell.angle_beta   90.00
_cell.angle_gamma   90.00
#
_symmetry.space_group_name_H-M   'P 1'
#
loop_
_entity.id
_entity.type
_entity.pdbx_description
1 polymer ?
#
loop_
_entity_poly.entity_id
_entity_poly.type
_entity_poly.pdbx_seq_one_letter_code
_entity_poly.pdbx_strand_id
1 'polypeptide(L)'
;MADVDNFDLEDNGLSPEEEARQEAFLKEVNKRRHMLRKPKNFPAAERLEAAKWLGEAGDPSAIPELILVYQKDKTPGMKDAAGYSLGMMKALGEALNDPDEADHALELTRDIVLHGKFGRAGRRLRPLLLLLTLTFIGIMAVVVLTAPSDDTTIAAGGITQEAESSEEASTEASQQVAAADTSVPTEIQPPTATPEPTRELSVTEQMGVYFSAMQEDAAVLHEQFTAVFRQGQMQNCSVTFNNPDAFTVPAGVENQTRLQGISIQMNAVRDSLTPVIERYQEACLFRQQFTRDEAQSLDDIVVEAQRALNQDIRPLFDSVGVLAPTSESPNGAEPTQDISVARVHITTLEDIIIDMTGLRGEAARIQTYWNDIQQFGTSEGCFQGQPFIPEAYELPQNIASEFPTLQTATDLVNTGLALTRQASDAFFTACNNGTLEQDLEAYLEQANGALTAFENAQTLLDDLRRGR
;
A
#
# COMPACT_ATOMS: atom_id res chain seq x y z
N MET A 1 2.97 43.13 20.35
CA MET A 1 2.07 42.53 21.34
C MET A 1 0.70 42.50 20.67
N ALA A 2 0.50 41.49 19.85
CA ALA A 2 -0.77 41.15 19.24
C ALA A 2 -1.05 39.74 19.73
N ASP A 3 -2.15 39.58 20.45
CA ASP A 3 -2.67 38.27 20.85
C ASP A 3 -2.93 37.48 19.56
N VAL A 4 -2.13 36.45 19.34
CA VAL A 4 -2.43 35.42 18.35
C VAL A 4 -3.45 34.54 19.02
N ASP A 5 -4.72 34.83 18.74
CA ASP A 5 -5.85 34.01 19.16
C ASP A 5 -5.54 32.54 18.87
N ASN A 6 -5.57 31.76 19.94
CA ASN A 6 -5.53 30.31 19.96
C ASN A 6 -6.66 29.81 19.05
N PHE A 7 -6.34 29.52 17.79
CA PHE A 7 -7.20 28.77 16.89
C PHE A 7 -7.24 27.34 17.43
N ASP A 8 -8.09 27.14 18.45
CA ASP A 8 -8.63 25.83 18.76
C ASP A 8 -9.32 25.36 17.48
N LEU A 9 -8.58 24.60 16.66
CA LEU A 9 -9.13 23.76 15.61
C LEU A 9 -9.97 22.70 16.33
N GLU A 10 -11.14 23.13 16.81
CA GLU A 10 -12.20 22.23 17.23
C GLU A 10 -12.32 21.22 16.09
N ASP A 11 -12.03 19.97 16.46
CA ASP A 11 -12.25 18.78 15.66
C ASP A 11 -13.71 18.81 15.21
N ASN A 12 -13.95 19.46 14.07
CA ASN A 12 -15.24 19.53 13.41
C ASN A 12 -15.45 18.17 12.74
N GLY A 13 -15.53 17.14 13.58
CA GLY A 13 -15.97 15.82 13.20
C GLY A 13 -17.26 15.95 12.39
N LEU A 14 -17.40 15.10 11.38
CA LEU A 14 -18.60 15.08 10.57
C LEU A 14 -19.82 14.93 11.48
N SER A 15 -20.87 15.69 11.20
CA SER A 15 -22.13 15.46 11.89
C SER A 15 -22.59 14.02 11.65
N PRO A 16 -23.33 13.38 12.58
CA PRO A 16 -23.85 12.03 12.38
C PRO A 16 -24.66 11.87 11.07
N GLU A 17 -25.27 12.97 10.58
CA GLU A 17 -25.93 13.00 9.28
C GLU A 17 -24.93 12.93 8.12
N GLU A 18 -23.83 13.68 8.17
CA GLU A 18 -22.77 13.63 7.15
C GLU A 18 -22.08 12.26 7.12
N GLU A 19 -21.81 11.65 8.28
CA GLU A 19 -21.26 10.28 8.37
C GLU A 19 -22.19 9.27 7.68
N ALA A 20 -23.49 9.31 7.98
CA ALA A 20 -24.47 8.42 7.35
C ALA A 20 -24.57 8.64 5.83
N ARG A 21 -24.41 9.88 5.35
CA ARG A 21 -24.38 10.18 3.91
C ARG A 21 -23.11 9.67 3.24
N GLN A 22 -21.96 9.81 3.89
CA GLN A 22 -20.70 9.25 3.40
C GLN A 22 -20.77 7.72 3.32
N GLU A 23 -21.30 7.05 4.34
CA GLU A 23 -21.51 5.60 4.31
C GLU A 23 -22.44 5.17 3.16
N ALA A 24 -23.55 5.89 2.97
CA ALA A 24 -24.48 5.64 1.88
C ALA A 24 -23.83 5.82 0.50
N PHE A 25 -22.98 6.84 0.34
CA PHE A 25 -22.19 7.06 -0.87
C PHE A 25 -21.24 5.89 -1.15
N LEU A 26 -20.43 5.48 -0.17
CA LEU A 26 -19.49 4.36 -0.31
C LEU A 26 -20.21 3.04 -0.64
N LYS A 27 -21.38 2.82 -0.04
CA LYS A 27 -22.24 1.67 -0.36
C LYS A 27 -22.71 1.68 -1.82
N GLU A 28 -23.10 2.84 -2.35
CA GLU A 28 -23.50 2.97 -3.76
C GLU A 28 -22.29 2.80 -4.70
N VAL A 29 -21.11 3.37 -4.37
CA VAL A 29 -19.86 3.11 -5.12
C VAL A 29 -19.59 1.62 -5.21
N ASN A 30 -19.59 0.91 -4.09
CA ASN A 30 -19.32 -0.53 -4.04
C ASN A 30 -20.32 -1.36 -4.85
N LYS A 31 -21.60 -0.98 -4.80
CA LYS A 31 -22.67 -1.60 -5.61
C LYS A 31 -22.44 -1.37 -7.10
N ARG A 32 -22.11 -0.15 -7.54
CA ARG A 32 -21.85 0.15 -8.96
C ARG A 32 -20.57 -0.54 -9.45
N ARG A 33 -19.51 -0.60 -8.64
CA ARG A 33 -18.31 -1.41 -8.92
C ARG A 33 -18.64 -2.90 -9.05
N HIS A 34 -19.52 -3.42 -8.20
CA HIS A 34 -20.00 -4.81 -8.31
C HIS A 34 -20.74 -5.08 -9.64
N MET A 35 -21.56 -4.12 -10.11
CA MET A 35 -22.23 -4.24 -11.41
C MET A 35 -21.25 -4.41 -12.58
N LEU A 36 -20.11 -3.70 -12.54
CA LEU A 36 -19.05 -3.83 -13.54
C LEU A 36 -18.28 -5.16 -13.43
N ARG A 37 -18.04 -5.65 -12.20
CA ARG A 37 -17.33 -6.93 -11.95
C ARG A 37 -18.13 -8.17 -12.35
N LYS A 38 -19.46 -8.12 -12.27
CA LYS A 38 -20.36 -9.26 -12.55
C LYS A 38 -21.24 -8.97 -13.77
N PRO A 39 -20.68 -8.81 -14.98
CA PRO A 39 -21.41 -8.30 -16.13
C PRO A 39 -22.57 -9.19 -16.59
N LYS A 40 -22.56 -10.47 -16.23
CA LYS A 40 -23.63 -11.43 -16.52
C LYS A 40 -24.88 -11.24 -15.64
N ASN A 41 -24.73 -10.62 -14.46
CA ASN A 41 -25.81 -10.47 -13.49
C ASN A 41 -26.62 -9.19 -13.70
N PHE A 42 -26.14 -8.28 -14.55
CA PHE A 42 -26.72 -6.95 -14.73
C PHE A 42 -26.91 -6.63 -16.22
N PRO A 43 -28.07 -6.07 -16.62
CA PRO A 43 -28.31 -5.62 -17.98
C PRO A 43 -27.25 -4.63 -18.47
N ALA A 44 -26.95 -4.67 -19.78
CA ALA A 44 -25.98 -3.77 -20.41
C ALA A 44 -26.24 -2.29 -20.11
N ALA A 45 -27.51 -1.87 -20.10
CA ALA A 45 -27.89 -0.49 -19.81
C ALA A 45 -27.52 -0.05 -18.39
N GLU A 46 -27.75 -0.90 -17.39
CA GLU A 46 -27.42 -0.62 -15.98
C GLU A 46 -25.91 -0.55 -15.76
N ARG A 47 -25.15 -1.43 -16.41
CA ARG A 47 -23.68 -1.40 -16.37
C ARG A 47 -23.12 -0.13 -17.00
N LEU A 48 -23.71 0.31 -18.10
CA LEU A 48 -23.33 1.55 -18.77
C LEU A 48 -23.60 2.77 -17.90
N GLU A 49 -24.74 2.80 -17.21
CA GLU A 49 -25.05 3.82 -16.22
C GLU A 49 -24.07 3.76 -15.03
N ALA A 50 -23.77 2.56 -14.53
CA ALA A 50 -22.83 2.38 -13.43
C ALA A 50 -21.42 2.89 -13.77
N ALA A 51 -20.92 2.60 -14.97
CA ALA A 51 -19.61 3.10 -15.41
C ALA A 51 -19.58 4.64 -15.39
N LYS A 52 -20.56 5.30 -16.01
CA LYS A 52 -20.66 6.77 -16.04
C LYS A 52 -20.76 7.36 -14.64
N TRP A 53 -21.63 6.78 -13.81
CA TRP A 53 -21.85 7.24 -12.44
C TRP A 53 -20.55 7.18 -11.64
N LEU A 54 -19.75 6.11 -11.76
CA LEU A 54 -18.47 5.99 -11.06
C LEU A 54 -17.45 7.06 -11.49
N GLY A 55 -17.42 7.43 -12.78
CA GLY A 55 -16.61 8.54 -13.25
C GLY A 55 -17.04 9.89 -12.66
N GLU A 56 -18.35 10.14 -12.62
CA GLU A 56 -18.91 11.38 -12.05
C GLU A 56 -18.80 11.43 -10.52
N ALA A 57 -18.72 10.27 -9.85
CA ALA A 57 -18.53 10.16 -8.41
C ALA A 57 -17.10 10.49 -7.97
N GLY A 58 -16.11 10.38 -8.88
CA GLY A 58 -14.72 10.72 -8.60
C GLY A 58 -14.01 9.81 -7.60
N ASP A 59 -14.59 8.66 -7.25
CA ASP A 59 -13.98 7.73 -6.28
C ASP A 59 -12.87 6.89 -6.96
N PRO A 60 -11.59 7.06 -6.56
CA PRO A 60 -10.46 6.39 -7.21
C PRO A 60 -10.48 4.87 -7.03
N SER A 61 -11.20 4.34 -6.04
CA SER A 61 -11.32 2.88 -5.83
C SER A 61 -11.97 2.16 -7.02
N ALA A 62 -12.69 2.88 -7.89
CA ALA A 62 -13.34 2.33 -9.07
C ALA A 62 -12.44 2.24 -10.32
N ILE A 63 -11.23 2.83 -10.29
CA ILE A 63 -10.29 2.83 -11.43
C ILE A 63 -10.02 1.41 -11.96
N PRO A 64 -9.69 0.39 -11.14
CA PRO A 64 -9.37 -0.94 -11.64
C PRO A 64 -10.52 -1.58 -12.43
N GLU A 65 -11.77 -1.43 -11.95
CA GLU A 65 -12.94 -1.94 -12.65
C GLU A 65 -13.21 -1.20 -13.96
N LEU A 66 -13.02 0.12 -14.01
CA LEU A 66 -13.17 0.91 -15.22
C LEU A 66 -12.11 0.57 -16.28
N ILE A 67 -10.86 0.35 -15.89
CA ILE A 67 -9.79 -0.13 -16.79
C ILE A 67 -10.16 -1.48 -17.39
N LEU A 68 -10.64 -2.43 -16.58
CA LEU A 68 -11.07 -3.75 -17.06
C LEU A 68 -12.20 -3.64 -18.07
N VAL A 69 -13.20 -2.77 -17.82
CA VAL A 69 -14.30 -2.51 -18.75
C VAL A 69 -13.78 -1.92 -20.06
N TYR A 70 -12.92 -0.90 -19.99
CA TYR A 70 -12.34 -0.24 -21.15
C TYR A 70 -11.58 -1.22 -22.06
N GLN A 71 -10.77 -2.09 -21.46
CA GLN A 71 -9.96 -3.05 -22.19
C GLN A 71 -10.80 -4.22 -22.73
N LYS A 72 -11.62 -4.84 -21.88
CA LYS A 72 -12.17 -6.19 -22.12
C LYS A 72 -13.66 -6.23 -22.46
N ASP A 73 -14.46 -5.22 -22.09
CA ASP A 73 -15.90 -5.26 -22.35
C ASP A 73 -16.21 -5.02 -23.84
N LYS A 74 -17.03 -5.90 -24.42
CA LYS A 74 -17.44 -5.87 -25.84
C LYS A 74 -18.83 -5.28 -26.05
N THR A 75 -19.52 -4.92 -24.98
CA THR A 75 -20.86 -4.33 -25.04
C THR A 75 -20.78 -2.95 -25.69
N PRO A 76 -21.62 -2.65 -26.70
CA PRO A 76 -21.62 -1.35 -27.36
C PRO A 76 -21.75 -0.19 -26.35
N GLY A 77 -20.85 0.80 -26.44
CA GLY A 77 -20.83 2.00 -25.58
C GLY A 77 -20.19 1.83 -24.19
N MET A 78 -19.86 0.61 -23.74
CA MET A 78 -19.20 0.43 -22.43
C MET A 78 -17.77 0.98 -22.41
N LYS A 79 -17.02 0.80 -23.51
CA LYS A 79 -15.65 1.33 -23.62
C LYS A 79 -15.64 2.86 -23.57
N ASP A 80 -16.55 3.50 -24.29
CA ASP A 80 -16.67 4.97 -24.30
C ASP A 80 -17.04 5.50 -22.90
N ALA A 81 -17.97 4.84 -22.21
CA ALA A 81 -18.35 5.20 -20.85
C ALA A 81 -17.19 5.04 -19.85
N ALA A 82 -16.43 3.95 -19.95
CA ALA A 82 -15.26 3.73 -19.10
C ALA A 82 -14.13 4.73 -19.40
N GLY A 83 -13.85 5.00 -20.68
CA GLY A 83 -12.85 5.99 -21.10
C GLY A 83 -13.19 7.40 -20.64
N TYR A 84 -14.46 7.81 -20.76
CA TYR A 84 -14.96 9.07 -20.20
C TYR A 84 -14.71 9.15 -18.69
N SER A 85 -15.05 8.09 -17.96
CA SER A 85 -14.95 8.03 -16.50
C SER A 85 -13.51 8.09 -16.02
N LEU A 86 -12.60 7.37 -16.68
CA LEU A 86 -11.17 7.43 -16.41
C LEU A 86 -10.59 8.82 -16.73
N GLY A 87 -11.06 9.48 -17.80
CA GLY A 87 -10.71 10.86 -18.11
C GLY A 87 -11.12 11.85 -17.02
N MET A 88 -12.33 11.70 -16.45
CA MET A 88 -12.79 12.51 -15.32
C MET A 88 -11.93 12.31 -14.07
N MET A 89 -11.55 11.07 -13.74
CA MET A 89 -10.68 10.78 -12.60
C MET A 89 -9.28 11.36 -12.78
N LYS A 90 -8.75 11.30 -14.00
CA LYS A 90 -7.47 11.93 -14.33
C LYS A 90 -7.55 13.45 -14.15
N ALA A 91 -8.59 14.10 -14.68
CA ALA A 91 -8.78 15.54 -14.53
C ALA A 91 -8.94 15.96 -13.06
N LEU A 92 -9.65 15.17 -12.26
CA LEU A 92 -9.75 15.38 -10.81
C LEU A 92 -8.37 15.27 -10.13
N GLY A 93 -7.58 14.26 -10.48
CA GLY A 93 -6.21 14.11 -9.98
C GLY A 93 -5.30 15.26 -10.37
N GLU A 94 -5.41 15.78 -11.61
CA GLU A 94 -4.68 16.97 -12.06
C GLU A 94 -5.08 18.21 -11.24
N ALA A 95 -6.38 18.44 -11.05
CA ALA A 95 -6.89 19.57 -10.26
C ALA A 95 -6.49 19.51 -8.78
N LEU A 96 -6.43 18.31 -8.18
CA LEU A 96 -5.94 18.14 -6.80
C LEU A 96 -4.44 18.40 -6.64
N ASN A 97 -3.66 18.25 -7.71
CA ASN A 97 -2.22 18.53 -7.72
C ASN A 97 -1.89 19.99 -8.04
N ASP A 98 -2.85 20.77 -8.52
CA ASP A 98 -2.71 22.20 -8.75
C ASP A 98 -3.12 22.97 -7.47
N PRO A 99 -2.20 23.69 -6.80
CA PRO A 99 -2.51 24.45 -5.59
C PRO A 99 -3.66 25.45 -5.76
N ASP A 100 -3.85 26.01 -6.96
CA ASP A 100 -4.90 27.00 -7.21
C ASP A 100 -6.29 26.36 -7.41
N GLU A 101 -6.36 25.07 -7.77
CA GLU A 101 -7.61 24.34 -8.02
C GLU A 101 -7.96 23.32 -6.93
N ALA A 102 -7.00 22.91 -6.09
CA ALA A 102 -7.17 21.82 -5.12
C ALA A 102 -8.33 22.05 -4.14
N ASP A 103 -8.46 23.25 -3.58
CA ASP A 103 -9.55 23.60 -2.66
C ASP A 103 -10.93 23.46 -3.32
N HIS A 104 -11.04 23.92 -4.57
CA HIS A 104 -12.28 23.80 -5.34
C HIS A 104 -12.61 22.35 -5.70
N ALA A 105 -11.60 21.56 -6.07
CA ALA A 105 -11.75 20.14 -6.36
C ALA A 105 -12.19 19.35 -5.11
N LEU A 106 -11.62 19.65 -3.94
CA LEU A 106 -12.02 19.06 -2.66
C LEU A 106 -13.45 19.46 -2.29
N GLU A 107 -13.83 20.73 -2.45
CA GLU A 107 -15.20 21.18 -2.21
C GLU A 107 -16.19 20.46 -3.12
N LEU A 108 -15.90 20.34 -4.42
CA LEU A 108 -16.76 19.64 -5.37
C LEU A 108 -16.92 18.16 -5.01
N THR A 109 -15.82 17.50 -4.63
CA THR A 109 -15.84 16.08 -4.22
C THR A 109 -16.64 15.91 -2.93
N ARG A 110 -16.46 16.82 -1.95
CA ARG A 110 -17.27 16.87 -0.73
C ARG A 110 -18.76 17.07 -1.06
N ASP A 111 -19.09 17.94 -2.01
CA ASP A 111 -20.47 18.18 -2.44
C ASP A 111 -21.10 16.98 -3.17
N ILE A 112 -20.30 16.21 -3.91
CA ILE A 112 -20.72 14.94 -4.52
C ILE A 112 -21.01 13.90 -3.42
N VAL A 113 -20.10 13.73 -2.47
CA VAL A 113 -20.22 12.73 -1.39
C VAL A 113 -21.37 13.08 -0.44
N LEU A 114 -21.42 14.32 0.05
CA LEU A 114 -22.37 14.73 1.08
C LEU A 114 -23.72 15.17 0.54
N HIS A 115 -23.80 15.65 -0.71
CA HIS A 115 -25.04 16.19 -1.26
C HIS A 115 -25.53 15.45 -2.51
N GLY A 116 -24.79 14.47 -3.03
CA GLY A 116 -25.14 13.74 -4.25
C GLY A 116 -25.25 14.65 -5.47
N LYS A 117 -24.57 15.81 -5.46
CA LYS A 117 -24.63 16.80 -6.54
C LYS A 117 -23.62 16.45 -7.63
N PHE A 118 -23.99 15.56 -8.52
CA PHE A 118 -23.21 15.31 -9.74
C PHE A 118 -23.24 16.53 -10.68
N GLY A 119 -22.13 16.77 -11.38
CA GLY A 119 -21.99 17.83 -12.38
C GLY A 119 -23.17 17.83 -13.37
N ARG A 120 -23.84 18.97 -13.51
CA ARG A 120 -25.15 19.13 -14.19
C ARG A 120 -25.17 18.87 -15.72
N ALA A 121 -24.19 18.19 -16.30
CA ALA A 121 -24.05 18.04 -17.75
C ALA A 121 -25.26 17.34 -18.43
N GLY A 122 -26.02 16.49 -17.72
CA GLY A 122 -27.11 15.69 -18.33
C GLY A 122 -28.55 16.17 -18.16
N ARG A 123 -28.86 17.16 -17.32
CA ARG A 123 -30.26 17.39 -16.86
C ARG A 123 -31.16 18.22 -17.80
N ARG A 124 -30.62 18.81 -18.87
CA ARG A 124 -31.43 19.66 -19.79
C ARG A 124 -32.33 18.89 -20.77
N LEU A 125 -32.16 17.58 -20.98
CA LEU A 125 -33.00 16.83 -21.93
C LEU A 125 -34.28 16.21 -21.34
N ARG A 126 -34.40 16.10 -20.00
CA ARG A 126 -35.56 15.44 -19.35
C ARG A 126 -36.92 16.11 -19.58
N PRO A 127 -37.09 17.45 -19.63
CA PRO A 127 -38.42 18.03 -19.87
C PRO A 127 -38.92 17.77 -21.30
N LEU A 128 -38.01 17.61 -22.28
CA LEU A 128 -38.39 17.40 -23.69
C LEU A 128 -38.82 15.95 -23.95
N LEU A 129 -38.21 14.98 -23.27
CA LEU A 129 -38.56 13.56 -23.40
C LEU A 129 -39.90 13.23 -22.71
N LEU A 130 -40.22 13.91 -21.61
CA LEU A 130 -41.53 13.82 -20.94
C LEU A 130 -42.68 14.38 -21.81
N LEU A 131 -42.38 15.39 -22.63
CA LEU A 131 -43.34 15.96 -23.59
C LEU A 131 -43.59 15.00 -24.76
N LEU A 132 -42.55 14.32 -25.25
CA LEU A 132 -42.66 13.29 -26.30
C LEU A 132 -43.42 12.04 -25.84
N THR A 133 -43.20 11.56 -24.61
CA THR A 133 -43.94 10.40 -24.09
C THR A 133 -45.42 10.70 -23.90
N LEU A 134 -45.78 11.91 -23.44
CA LEU A 134 -47.17 12.33 -23.37
C LEU A 134 -47.85 12.38 -24.74
N THR A 135 -47.15 12.85 -25.78
CA THR A 135 -47.70 12.81 -27.16
C THR A 135 -47.87 11.39 -27.68
N PHE A 136 -46.95 10.47 -27.36
CA PHE A 136 -47.02 9.09 -27.81
C PHE A 136 -48.15 8.30 -27.13
N ILE A 137 -48.38 8.53 -25.83
CA ILE A 137 -49.52 7.95 -25.08
C ILE A 137 -50.85 8.47 -25.65
N GLY A 138 -50.94 9.75 -26.02
CA GLY A 138 -52.11 10.31 -26.69
C GLY A 138 -52.42 9.62 -28.03
N ILE A 139 -51.39 9.31 -28.83
CA ILE A 139 -51.55 8.61 -30.12
C ILE A 139 -51.92 7.14 -29.91
N MET A 140 -51.31 6.45 -28.94
CA MET A 140 -51.65 5.05 -28.62
C MET A 140 -53.09 4.89 -28.09
N ALA A 141 -53.59 5.83 -27.28
CA ALA A 141 -54.96 5.80 -26.80
C ALA A 141 -55.99 5.90 -27.94
N VAL A 142 -55.67 6.63 -29.02
CA VAL A 142 -56.51 6.72 -30.22
C VAL A 142 -56.51 5.40 -31.02
N VAL A 143 -55.38 4.69 -31.06
CA VAL A 143 -55.26 3.41 -31.78
C VAL A 143 -56.00 2.29 -31.05
N VAL A 144 -55.90 2.22 -29.72
CA VAL A 144 -56.59 1.19 -28.90
C VAL A 144 -58.12 1.31 -28.95
N LEU A 145 -58.66 2.51 -29.16
CA LEU A 145 -60.10 2.71 -29.34
C LEU A 145 -60.66 2.23 -30.70
N THR A 146 -59.80 1.85 -31.64
CA THR A 146 -60.21 1.46 -33.01
C THR A 146 -59.92 0.01 -33.38
N ALA A 147 -59.34 -0.79 -32.48
CA ALA A 147 -58.97 -2.17 -32.77
C ALA A 147 -60.14 -3.15 -32.48
N PRO A 148 -60.54 -4.01 -33.43
CA PRO A 148 -61.51 -5.07 -33.19
C PRO A 148 -60.90 -6.18 -32.31
N SER A 149 -61.62 -6.56 -31.26
CA SER A 149 -61.22 -7.57 -30.28
C SER A 149 -61.52 -8.98 -30.78
N ASP A 150 -60.49 -9.76 -31.10
CA ASP A 150 -60.59 -11.20 -31.28
C ASP A 150 -60.06 -11.91 -30.01
N ASP A 151 -60.95 -12.69 -29.38
CA ASP A 151 -60.68 -13.54 -28.22
C ASP A 151 -59.70 -14.67 -28.58
N THR A 152 -58.59 -14.81 -27.85
CA THR A 152 -57.83 -16.07 -27.87
C THR A 152 -57.27 -16.40 -26.48
N THR A 153 -57.83 -17.44 -25.91
CA THR A 153 -57.50 -18.12 -24.67
C THR A 153 -56.19 -18.91 -24.81
N ILE A 154 -55.19 -18.66 -23.95
CA ILE A 154 -53.99 -19.50 -23.85
C ILE A 154 -53.94 -20.13 -22.45
N ALA A 155 -53.88 -21.46 -22.47
CA ALA A 155 -53.87 -22.36 -21.33
C ALA A 155 -52.48 -22.50 -20.69
N ALA A 156 -52.49 -22.65 -19.37
CA ALA A 156 -51.34 -22.90 -18.51
C ALA A 156 -50.84 -24.36 -18.62
N GLY A 157 -49.52 -24.54 -18.54
CA GLY A 157 -48.88 -25.85 -18.35
C GLY A 157 -47.59 -25.69 -17.55
N GLY A 158 -47.60 -26.18 -16.31
CA GLY A 158 -46.44 -26.23 -15.43
C GLY A 158 -45.59 -27.48 -15.62
N ILE A 159 -44.34 -27.42 -15.18
CA ILE A 159 -43.47 -28.60 -14.98
C ILE A 159 -42.69 -28.38 -13.69
N THR A 160 -42.86 -29.31 -12.75
CA THR A 160 -42.07 -29.55 -11.53
C THR A 160 -40.82 -30.37 -11.88
N GLN A 161 -39.69 -30.10 -11.24
CA GLN A 161 -38.52 -30.98 -11.29
C GLN A 161 -37.97 -31.23 -9.88
N GLU A 162 -37.91 -32.52 -9.54
CA GLU A 162 -37.50 -33.12 -8.28
C GLU A 162 -35.97 -33.14 -8.08
N ALA A 163 -35.62 -33.36 -6.81
CA ALA A 163 -34.31 -33.44 -6.20
C ALA A 163 -33.55 -34.74 -6.53
N GLU A 164 -32.23 -34.71 -6.37
CA GLU A 164 -31.46 -35.90 -5.96
C GLU A 164 -30.19 -35.50 -5.20
N SER A 165 -30.03 -36.13 -4.04
CA SER A 165 -28.88 -36.10 -3.13
C SER A 165 -28.03 -37.35 -3.33
N SER A 166 -26.72 -37.28 -3.07
CA SER A 166 -25.91 -38.48 -2.86
C SER A 166 -24.74 -38.19 -1.91
N GLU A 167 -24.77 -38.85 -0.75
CA GLU A 167 -23.65 -39.12 0.16
C GLU A 167 -22.85 -40.35 -0.32
N GLU A 168 -21.56 -40.41 0.01
CA GLU A 168 -20.73 -41.59 0.36
C GLU A 168 -19.32 -41.04 0.72
N ALA A 169 -18.71 -41.16 1.90
CA ALA A 169 -18.42 -42.24 2.84
C ALA A 169 -17.16 -43.10 2.52
N SER A 170 -16.08 -42.80 3.27
CA SER A 170 -14.99 -43.67 3.80
C SER A 170 -14.15 -44.59 2.90
N THR A 171 -12.83 -44.70 3.18
CA THR A 171 -12.17 -45.93 3.70
C THR A 171 -10.64 -45.73 3.87
N GLU A 172 -10.12 -46.35 4.93
CA GLU A 172 -8.74 -46.43 5.45
C GLU A 172 -7.70 -47.15 4.54
N ALA A 173 -6.40 -46.95 4.82
CA ALA A 173 -5.48 -47.97 5.39
C ALA A 173 -4.01 -47.96 4.89
N SER A 174 -3.09 -48.13 5.87
CA SER A 174 -1.81 -48.89 5.85
C SER A 174 -0.49 -48.26 5.35
N GLN A 175 0.36 -47.90 6.34
CA GLN A 175 1.60 -48.61 6.76
C GLN A 175 2.62 -49.09 5.71
N GLN A 176 3.85 -48.54 5.73
CA GLN A 176 5.07 -49.36 5.61
C GLN A 176 6.34 -48.70 6.18
N VAL A 177 7.07 -49.53 6.93
CA VAL A 177 8.38 -49.32 7.57
C VAL A 177 9.49 -49.63 6.55
N ALA A 178 10.57 -48.84 6.53
CA ALA A 178 11.86 -49.28 5.97
C ALA A 178 13.03 -48.63 6.74
N ALA A 179 14.05 -49.45 6.99
CA ALA A 179 15.18 -49.23 7.85
C ALA A 179 16.47 -48.92 7.06
N ALA A 180 17.43 -48.35 7.80
CA ALA A 180 18.89 -48.34 7.63
C ALA A 180 19.49 -47.51 6.49
N ASP A 181 20.32 -46.52 6.85
CA ASP A 181 21.75 -46.63 6.56
C ASP A 181 22.59 -45.79 7.54
N THR A 182 23.57 -46.44 8.16
CA THR A 182 24.51 -45.85 9.14
C THR A 182 25.80 -45.58 8.40
N SER A 183 26.02 -44.33 7.97
CA SER A 183 27.31 -43.90 7.42
C SER A 183 28.13 -43.15 8.47
N VAL A 184 29.41 -43.50 8.50
CA VAL A 184 30.46 -43.04 9.42
C VAL A 184 30.78 -41.56 9.15
N PRO A 185 30.93 -40.70 10.19
CA PRO A 185 31.36 -39.32 9.97
C PRO A 185 32.84 -39.28 9.59
N THR A 186 33.13 -38.77 8.40
CA THR A 186 34.49 -38.36 8.04
C THR A 186 34.78 -37.04 8.74
N GLU A 187 35.80 -37.04 9.61
CA GLU A 187 36.33 -35.87 10.28
C GLU A 187 36.96 -34.93 9.23
N ILE A 188 36.18 -33.94 8.81
CA ILE A 188 36.64 -32.84 7.95
C ILE A 188 37.38 -31.85 8.87
N GLN A 189 38.68 -31.69 8.66
CA GLN A 189 39.45 -30.63 9.31
C GLN A 189 38.82 -29.26 8.99
N PRO A 190 38.56 -28.41 10.00
CA PRO A 190 38.03 -27.08 9.76
C PRO A 190 39.03 -26.30 8.88
N PRO A 191 38.58 -25.64 7.80
CA PRO A 191 39.45 -24.78 7.03
C PRO A 191 40.02 -23.71 7.97
N THR A 192 41.34 -23.58 7.97
CA THR A 192 42.03 -22.49 8.67
C THR A 192 41.53 -21.18 8.09
N ALA A 193 40.64 -20.50 8.83
CA ALA A 193 40.10 -19.21 8.47
C ALA A 193 41.27 -18.24 8.30
N THR A 194 41.52 -17.82 7.06
CA THR A 194 42.37 -16.67 6.80
C THR A 194 41.59 -15.47 7.31
N PRO A 195 42.09 -14.68 8.29
CA PRO A 195 41.37 -13.52 8.79
C PRO A 195 41.15 -12.57 7.62
N GLU A 196 39.89 -12.37 7.29
CA GLU A 196 39.45 -11.40 6.29
C GLU A 196 39.91 -10.01 6.78
N PRO A 197 40.59 -9.20 5.94
CA PRO A 197 41.03 -7.89 6.36
C PRO A 197 39.80 -7.04 6.69
N THR A 198 39.61 -6.72 7.97
CA THR A 198 38.54 -5.85 8.45
C THR A 198 38.69 -4.50 7.76
N ARG A 199 37.83 -4.23 6.77
CA ARG A 199 37.76 -2.92 6.13
C ARG A 199 37.19 -1.95 7.16
N GLU A 200 38.02 -1.05 7.68
CA GLU A 200 37.54 0.04 8.54
C GLU A 200 36.55 0.87 7.72
N LEU A 201 35.28 0.89 8.14
CA LEU A 201 34.23 1.72 7.54
C LEU A 201 34.62 3.19 7.72
N SER A 202 34.35 4.00 6.70
CA SER A 202 34.56 5.44 6.84
C SER A 202 33.64 6.01 7.94
N VAL A 203 34.05 7.10 8.61
CA VAL A 203 33.23 7.71 9.69
C VAL A 203 31.84 8.11 9.17
N THR A 204 31.79 8.61 7.94
CA THR A 204 30.62 8.88 7.11
C THR A 204 29.68 7.67 7.01
N GLU A 205 30.22 6.50 6.65
CA GLU A 205 29.48 5.25 6.53
C GLU A 205 28.95 4.75 7.89
N GLN A 206 29.77 4.87 8.95
CA GLN A 206 29.34 4.54 10.31
C GLN A 206 28.20 5.45 10.80
N MET A 207 28.22 6.74 10.45
CA MET A 207 27.13 7.67 10.73
C MET A 207 25.85 7.30 9.96
N GLY A 208 25.97 6.81 8.72
CA GLY A 208 24.84 6.32 7.93
C GLY A 208 24.17 5.09 8.56
N VAL A 209 24.97 4.14 9.05
CA VAL A 209 24.47 2.97 9.81
C VAL A 209 23.78 3.43 11.09
N TYR A 210 24.39 4.35 11.83
CA TYR A 210 23.81 4.91 13.05
C TYR A 210 22.46 5.60 12.82
N PHE A 211 22.38 6.42 11.77
CA PHE A 211 21.15 7.09 11.37
C PHE A 211 20.03 6.11 10.99
N SER A 212 20.36 5.09 10.21
CA SER A 212 19.39 4.08 9.76
C SER A 212 18.82 3.27 10.93
N ALA A 213 19.68 2.85 11.87
CA ALA A 213 19.25 2.14 13.07
C ALA A 213 18.23 2.93 13.92
N MET A 214 18.40 4.26 14.03
CA MET A 214 17.43 5.11 14.73
C MET A 214 16.12 5.28 13.96
N GLN A 215 16.16 5.34 12.62
CA GLN A 215 14.94 5.40 11.80
C GLN A 215 14.13 4.12 11.96
N GLU A 216 14.78 2.96 11.96
CA GLU A 216 14.15 1.66 12.20
C GLU A 216 13.49 1.61 13.58
N ASP A 217 14.23 1.97 14.64
CA ASP A 217 13.69 1.99 16.00
C ASP A 217 12.46 2.91 16.12
N ALA A 218 12.52 4.10 15.51
CA ALA A 218 11.42 5.05 15.54
C ALA A 218 10.20 4.56 14.74
N ALA A 219 10.39 3.93 13.57
CA ALA A 219 9.31 3.35 12.78
C ALA A 219 8.58 2.25 13.55
N VAL A 220 9.35 1.35 14.17
CA VAL A 220 8.82 0.25 14.98
C VAL A 220 8.04 0.77 16.19
N LEU A 221 8.57 1.75 16.94
CA LEU A 221 7.84 2.33 18.07
C LEU A 221 6.52 2.98 17.65
N HIS A 222 6.51 3.71 16.54
CA HIS A 222 5.31 4.38 16.03
C HIS A 222 4.21 3.38 15.68
N GLU A 223 4.58 2.28 15.03
CA GLU A 223 3.66 1.17 14.71
C GLU A 223 3.06 0.59 16.00
N GLN A 224 3.91 0.28 16.99
CA GLN A 224 3.47 -0.33 18.24
C GLN A 224 2.53 0.58 19.04
N PHE A 225 2.86 1.87 19.18
CA PHE A 225 1.98 2.77 19.91
C PHE A 225 0.67 3.04 19.16
N THR A 226 0.72 3.20 17.83
CA THR A 226 -0.48 3.33 17.00
C THR A 226 -1.42 2.15 17.14
N ALA A 227 -0.90 0.92 17.15
CA ALA A 227 -1.67 -0.28 17.40
C ALA A 227 -2.37 -0.23 18.78
N VAL A 228 -1.65 0.19 19.83
CA VAL A 228 -2.24 0.33 21.17
C VAL A 228 -3.33 1.41 21.21
N PHE A 229 -3.03 2.65 20.82
CA PHE A 229 -3.95 3.76 21.08
C PHE A 229 -5.11 3.86 20.08
N ARG A 230 -4.93 3.41 18.82
CA ARG A 230 -6.01 3.41 17.82
C ARG A 230 -6.82 2.13 17.82
N GLN A 231 -6.15 0.99 17.97
CA GLN A 231 -6.78 -0.32 17.76
C GLN A 231 -7.09 -1.02 19.09
N GLY A 232 -6.59 -0.51 20.22
CA GLY A 232 -6.74 -1.16 21.52
C GLY A 232 -5.99 -2.47 21.62
N GLN A 233 -4.97 -2.68 20.77
CA GLN A 233 -4.15 -3.88 20.79
C GLN A 233 -3.16 -3.84 21.96
N MET A 234 -2.72 -5.03 22.39
CA MET A 234 -1.59 -5.14 23.32
C MET A 234 -0.28 -4.92 22.55
N GLN A 235 0.69 -4.25 23.17
CA GLN A 235 1.99 -4.05 22.54
C GLN A 235 2.72 -5.37 22.29
N ASN A 236 3.45 -5.48 21.17
CA ASN A 236 4.21 -6.68 20.83
C ASN A 236 5.57 -6.71 21.54
N CYS A 237 5.72 -7.60 22.52
CA CYS A 237 6.91 -7.66 23.37
C CYS A 237 8.07 -8.49 22.83
N SER A 238 7.96 -9.05 21.62
CA SER A 238 9.05 -9.76 20.93
C SER A 238 9.80 -8.91 19.91
N VAL A 239 9.34 -7.67 19.71
CA VAL A 239 10.06 -6.64 18.96
C VAL A 239 11.43 -6.38 19.60
N THR A 240 12.46 -6.28 18.76
CA THR A 240 13.81 -5.86 19.18
C THR A 240 14.13 -4.46 18.65
N PHE A 241 14.94 -3.72 19.41
CA PHE A 241 15.39 -2.39 19.05
C PHE A 241 16.91 -2.41 18.88
N ASN A 242 17.41 -1.70 17.89
CA ASN A 242 18.83 -1.49 17.69
C ASN A 242 19.44 -0.70 18.86
N ASN A 243 18.72 0.33 19.33
CA ASN A 243 19.08 1.25 20.42
C ASN A 243 20.59 1.59 20.46
N PRO A 244 21.13 2.19 19.40
CA PRO A 244 22.57 2.32 19.26
C PRO A 244 23.16 3.30 20.29
N ASP A 245 24.38 3.02 20.73
CA ASP A 245 25.14 3.90 21.62
C ASP A 245 25.41 5.27 20.97
N ALA A 246 25.57 6.32 21.79
CA ALA A 246 25.84 7.66 21.31
C ALA A 246 27.08 7.70 20.37
N PHE A 247 26.88 8.23 19.17
CA PHE A 247 27.94 8.26 18.16
C PHE A 247 28.96 9.37 18.46
N THR A 248 30.25 9.02 18.47
CA THR A 248 31.35 9.97 18.68
C THR A 248 32.23 10.04 17.44
N VAL A 249 32.34 11.22 16.84
CA VAL A 249 33.23 11.46 15.70
C VAL A 249 34.69 11.37 16.15
N PRO A 250 35.51 10.46 15.58
CA PRO A 250 36.92 10.37 15.90
C PRO A 250 37.69 11.68 15.63
N ALA A 251 38.73 11.95 16.41
CA ALA A 251 39.57 13.11 16.18
C ALA A 251 40.43 12.95 14.91
N GLY A 252 40.63 14.05 14.18
CA GLY A 252 41.51 14.07 13.00
C GLY A 252 40.85 13.67 11.68
N VAL A 253 39.53 13.53 11.65
CA VAL A 253 38.74 13.25 10.44
C VAL A 253 38.55 14.54 9.64
N GLU A 254 38.59 14.46 8.31
CA GLU A 254 38.25 15.60 7.46
C GLU A 254 36.81 16.06 7.73
N ASN A 255 36.56 17.38 7.72
CA ASN A 255 35.26 17.97 8.09
C ASN A 255 34.76 17.64 9.52
N GLN A 256 35.66 17.31 10.45
CA GLN A 256 35.33 16.94 11.84
C GLN A 256 34.29 17.87 12.50
N THR A 257 34.43 19.20 12.41
CA THR A 257 33.49 20.13 13.05
C THR A 257 32.05 19.98 12.53
N ARG A 258 31.89 19.73 11.22
CA ARG A 258 30.58 19.55 10.60
C ARG A 258 29.98 18.20 10.97
N LEU A 259 30.79 17.13 10.89
CA LEU A 259 30.37 15.80 11.31
C LEU A 259 29.99 15.78 12.80
N GLN A 260 30.71 16.51 13.64
CA GLN A 260 30.37 16.69 15.06
C GLN A 260 29.02 17.40 15.25
N GLY A 261 28.72 18.41 14.44
CA GLY A 261 27.40 19.07 14.46
C GLY A 261 26.26 18.10 14.14
N ILE A 262 26.46 17.24 13.14
CA ILE A 262 25.48 16.20 12.76
C ILE A 262 25.37 15.14 13.87
N SER A 263 26.50 14.66 14.42
CA SER A 263 26.47 13.66 15.49
C SER A 263 25.79 14.18 16.75
N ILE A 264 25.94 15.47 17.09
CA ILE A 264 25.23 16.09 18.21
C ILE A 264 23.71 16.04 18.00
N GLN A 265 23.23 16.36 16.80
CA GLN A 265 21.79 16.32 16.49
C GLN A 265 21.25 14.89 16.52
N MET A 266 21.97 13.94 15.92
CA MET A 266 21.61 12.53 15.98
C MET A 266 21.55 12.00 17.41
N ASN A 267 22.57 12.30 18.23
CA ASN A 267 22.59 11.89 19.62
C ASN A 267 21.43 12.53 20.42
N ALA A 268 21.03 13.76 20.10
CA ALA A 268 19.85 14.39 20.73
C ALA A 268 18.54 13.66 20.39
N VAL A 269 18.38 13.19 19.14
CA VAL A 269 17.24 12.35 18.76
C VAL A 269 17.30 11.00 19.49
N ARG A 270 18.47 10.35 19.50
CA ARG A 270 18.70 9.09 20.22
C ARG A 270 18.37 9.23 21.72
N ASP A 271 18.81 10.31 22.35
CA ASP A 271 18.52 10.59 23.77
C ASP A 271 17.02 10.84 24.02
N SER A 272 16.26 11.25 23.00
CA SER A 272 14.79 11.37 23.07
C SER A 272 14.09 10.03 22.89
N LEU A 273 14.61 9.15 22.03
CA LEU A 273 14.07 7.80 21.79
C LEU A 273 14.41 6.82 22.92
N THR A 274 15.58 6.93 23.53
CA THR A 274 16.06 6.02 24.59
C THR A 274 15.05 5.83 25.73
N PRO A 275 14.51 6.88 26.39
CA PRO A 275 13.53 6.69 27.47
C PRO A 275 12.22 6.06 26.98
N VAL A 276 11.83 6.25 25.71
CA VAL A 276 10.66 5.61 25.11
C VAL A 276 10.90 4.11 24.94
N ILE A 277 12.07 3.72 24.42
CA ILE A 277 12.51 2.32 24.29
C ILE A 277 12.59 1.65 25.67
N GLU A 278 13.22 2.30 26.65
CA GLU A 278 13.33 1.78 28.02
C GLU A 278 11.95 1.57 28.65
N ARG A 279 11.04 2.54 28.49
CA ARG A 279 9.66 2.44 28.97
C ARG A 279 8.91 1.29 28.31
N TYR A 280 9.10 1.08 27.00
CA TYR A 280 8.56 -0.04 26.24
C TYR A 280 9.05 -1.39 26.75
N GLN A 281 10.37 -1.53 26.88
CA GLN A 281 11.01 -2.74 27.39
C GLN A 281 10.59 -3.03 28.84
N GLU A 282 10.47 -2.02 29.68
CA GLU A 282 9.97 -2.14 31.05
C GLU A 282 8.51 -2.62 31.08
N ALA A 283 7.64 -2.03 30.25
CA ALA A 283 6.26 -2.46 30.11
C ALA A 283 6.18 -3.95 29.74
N CYS A 284 7.02 -4.39 28.80
CA CYS A 284 7.10 -5.78 28.38
C CYS A 284 7.64 -6.72 29.46
N LEU A 285 8.72 -6.33 30.16
CA LEU A 285 9.31 -7.12 31.24
C LEU A 285 8.32 -7.35 32.38
N PHE A 286 7.55 -6.32 32.76
CA PHE A 286 6.58 -6.39 33.84
C PHE A 286 5.17 -6.76 33.38
N ARG A 287 4.98 -7.09 32.09
CA ARG A 287 3.68 -7.37 31.47
C ARG A 287 2.63 -6.28 31.76
N GLN A 288 3.07 -5.04 31.84
CA GLN A 288 2.20 -3.88 31.98
C GLN A 288 1.71 -3.48 30.60
N GLN A 289 0.40 -3.28 30.44
CA GLN A 289 -0.15 -2.72 29.21
C GLN A 289 -0.05 -1.21 29.23
N PHE A 290 0.26 -0.63 28.07
CA PHE A 290 0.15 0.81 27.89
C PHE A 290 -1.30 1.24 27.94
N THR A 291 -1.58 2.32 28.67
CA THR A 291 -2.89 2.99 28.51
C THR A 291 -2.92 3.72 27.17
N ARG A 292 -4.13 4.01 26.67
CA ARG A 292 -4.31 4.77 25.42
C ARG A 292 -3.57 6.12 25.47
N ASP A 293 -3.77 6.86 26.57
CA ASP A 293 -3.17 8.19 26.75
C ASP A 293 -1.65 8.11 26.86
N GLU A 294 -1.13 7.08 27.57
CA GLU A 294 0.31 6.84 27.66
C GLU A 294 0.92 6.50 26.30
N ALA A 295 0.34 5.55 25.56
CA ALA A 295 0.79 5.18 24.23
C ALA A 295 0.79 6.39 23.27
N GLN A 296 -0.27 7.22 23.30
CA GLN A 296 -0.33 8.44 22.50
C GLN A 296 0.79 9.42 22.87
N SER A 297 1.01 9.69 24.16
CA SER A 297 2.08 10.61 24.58
C SER A 297 3.49 10.12 24.24
N LEU A 298 3.72 8.80 24.24
CA LEU A 298 4.98 8.22 23.79
C LEU A 298 5.11 8.29 22.26
N ASP A 299 4.02 8.09 21.54
CA ASP A 299 3.97 8.22 20.08
C ASP A 299 4.31 9.64 19.62
N ASP A 300 3.83 10.67 20.32
CA ASP A 300 4.14 12.07 20.01
C ASP A 300 5.66 12.34 20.04
N ILE A 301 6.39 11.72 20.98
CA ILE A 301 7.85 11.81 21.07
C ILE A 301 8.51 11.11 19.88
N VAL A 302 7.98 9.95 19.47
CA VAL A 302 8.49 9.18 18.34
C VAL A 302 8.27 9.93 17.02
N VAL A 303 7.10 10.53 16.83
CA VAL A 303 6.78 11.34 15.64
C VAL A 303 7.68 12.57 15.56
N GLU A 304 7.97 13.23 16.69
CA GLU A 304 8.96 14.33 16.75
C GLU A 304 10.36 13.83 16.36
N ALA A 305 10.80 12.68 16.88
CA ALA A 305 12.08 12.07 16.54
C ALA A 305 12.18 11.73 15.05
N GLN A 306 11.14 11.12 14.46
CA GLN A 306 11.07 10.83 13.02
C GLN A 306 11.14 12.11 12.18
N ARG A 307 10.45 13.17 12.61
CA ARG A 307 10.51 14.47 11.94
C ARG A 307 11.92 15.03 11.98
N ALA A 308 12.59 15.04 13.14
CA ALA A 308 13.96 15.52 13.26
C ALA A 308 14.94 14.72 12.39
N LEU A 309 14.80 13.39 12.34
CA LEU A 309 15.61 12.53 11.46
C LEU A 309 15.43 12.90 9.98
N ASN A 310 14.18 13.04 9.54
CA ASN A 310 13.85 13.21 8.12
C ASN A 310 13.98 14.67 7.63
N GLN A 311 13.65 15.66 8.46
CA GLN A 311 13.59 17.06 8.05
C GLN A 311 14.86 17.83 8.43
N ASP A 312 15.46 17.53 9.60
CA ASP A 312 16.59 18.31 10.09
C ASP A 312 17.92 17.62 9.79
N ILE A 313 18.02 16.31 10.05
CA ILE A 313 19.28 15.58 9.97
C ILE A 313 19.55 15.08 8.54
N ARG A 314 18.55 14.52 7.85
CA ARG A 314 18.73 13.98 6.49
C ARG A 314 19.33 15.00 5.51
N PRO A 315 18.87 16.26 5.43
CA PRO A 315 19.49 17.24 4.53
C PRO A 315 20.94 17.57 4.91
N LEU A 316 21.28 17.47 6.19
CA LEU A 316 22.66 17.65 6.63
C LEU A 316 23.55 16.52 6.11
N PHE A 317 23.08 15.27 6.15
CA PHE A 317 23.76 14.11 5.56
C PHE A 317 23.97 14.25 4.05
N ASP A 318 22.95 14.71 3.34
CA ASP A 318 23.03 14.94 1.90
C ASP A 318 24.10 16.01 1.60
N SER A 319 24.14 17.05 2.42
CA SER A 319 25.07 18.17 2.25
C SER A 319 26.55 17.83 2.55
N VAL A 320 26.83 16.77 3.32
CA VAL A 320 28.20 16.24 3.53
C VAL A 320 28.56 15.13 2.55
N GLY A 321 27.66 14.78 1.62
CA GLY A 321 27.86 13.66 0.70
C GLY A 321 27.97 12.32 1.42
N VAL A 322 27.38 12.19 2.61
CA VAL A 322 27.40 10.92 3.35
C VAL A 322 26.50 9.89 2.69
N LEU A 323 25.41 10.34 2.08
CA LEU A 323 24.47 9.49 1.34
C LEU A 323 24.65 9.59 -0.17
N ALA A 324 25.50 10.50 -0.64
CA ALA A 324 25.89 10.57 -2.04
C ALA A 324 27.01 9.54 -2.28
N PRO A 325 26.87 8.64 -3.26
CA PRO A 325 27.98 7.78 -3.67
C PRO A 325 29.14 8.69 -4.10
N THR A 326 30.31 8.45 -3.50
CA THR A 326 31.49 9.30 -3.65
C THR A 326 31.93 9.35 -5.11
N SER A 327 31.54 10.41 -5.83
CA SER A 327 32.06 10.77 -7.15
C SER A 327 33.09 11.88 -6.94
N GLU A 328 34.35 11.49 -6.71
CA GLU A 328 35.46 12.44 -6.87
C GLU A 328 35.70 12.66 -8.37
N SER A 329 35.35 13.83 -8.89
CA SER A 329 35.92 14.30 -10.16
C SER A 329 36.18 15.81 -10.13
N PRO A 330 37.41 16.26 -10.44
CA PRO A 330 37.81 17.66 -10.32
C PRO A 330 37.39 18.48 -11.54
N ASN A 331 36.58 19.53 -11.30
CA ASN A 331 36.47 20.74 -12.13
C ASN A 331 36.44 20.55 -13.66
N GLY A 332 35.57 19.67 -14.15
CA GLY A 332 34.99 19.76 -15.48
C GLY A 332 33.50 19.98 -15.31
N ALA A 333 32.88 20.86 -16.09
CA ALA A 333 31.41 21.02 -16.09
C ALA A 333 30.79 19.62 -16.14
N GLU A 334 30.14 19.23 -15.03
CA GLU A 334 29.62 17.90 -14.86
C GLU A 334 28.60 17.69 -15.99
N PRO A 335 28.82 16.71 -16.89
CA PRO A 335 27.87 16.47 -17.96
C PRO A 335 26.53 16.23 -17.28
N THR A 336 25.58 17.15 -17.52
CA THR A 336 24.21 17.00 -17.04
C THR A 336 23.74 15.64 -17.53
N GLN A 337 23.66 14.67 -16.61
CA GLN A 337 23.26 13.31 -16.96
C GLN A 337 21.86 13.37 -17.55
N ASP A 338 21.71 12.78 -18.73
CA ASP A 338 20.44 12.81 -19.44
C ASP A 338 19.50 11.77 -18.81
N ILE A 339 18.69 12.23 -17.86
CA ILE A 339 17.72 11.40 -17.14
C ILE A 339 16.69 10.73 -18.07
N SER A 340 16.60 11.15 -19.34
CA SER A 340 15.72 10.49 -20.31
C SER A 340 16.08 9.01 -20.52
N VAL A 341 17.35 8.64 -20.37
CA VAL A 341 17.82 7.25 -20.48
C VAL A 341 17.40 6.42 -19.26
N ALA A 342 17.38 7.03 -18.07
CA ALA A 342 16.94 6.39 -16.83
C ALA A 342 15.41 6.27 -16.71
N ARG A 343 14.65 7.10 -17.42
CA ARG A 343 13.19 7.21 -17.26
C ARG A 343 12.44 5.89 -17.48
N VAL A 344 12.85 5.08 -18.45
CA VAL A 344 12.20 3.78 -18.71
C VAL A 344 12.37 2.82 -17.53
N HIS A 345 13.54 2.86 -16.88
CA HIS A 345 13.85 2.03 -15.72
C HIS A 345 13.09 2.50 -14.48
N ILE A 346 13.02 3.82 -14.27
CA ILE A 346 12.23 4.43 -13.18
C ILE A 346 10.77 3.97 -13.27
N THR A 347 10.13 4.16 -14.43
CA THR A 347 8.73 3.75 -14.63
C THR A 347 8.53 2.25 -14.44
N THR A 348 9.48 1.42 -14.91
CA THR A 348 9.37 -0.04 -14.73
C THR A 348 9.44 -0.44 -13.25
N LEU A 349 10.31 0.20 -12.46
CA LEU A 349 10.41 -0.05 -11.03
C LEU A 349 9.18 0.45 -10.26
N GLU A 350 8.66 1.64 -10.61
CA GLU A 350 7.40 2.17 -10.07
C GLU A 350 6.22 1.23 -10.36
N ASP A 351 6.12 0.70 -11.57
CA ASP A 351 5.08 -0.27 -11.95
C ASP A 351 5.18 -1.54 -11.09
N ILE A 352 6.39 -2.07 -10.86
CA ILE A 352 6.61 -3.22 -9.95
C ILE A 352 6.16 -2.88 -8.53
N ILE A 353 6.54 -1.71 -8.00
CA ILE A 353 6.15 -1.28 -6.65
C ILE A 353 4.63 -1.20 -6.54
N ILE A 354 3.95 -0.57 -7.50
CA ILE A 354 2.49 -0.41 -7.51
C ILE A 354 1.81 -1.78 -7.59
N ASP A 355 2.28 -2.67 -8.46
CA ASP A 355 1.72 -4.01 -8.62
C ASP A 355 1.92 -4.87 -7.37
N MET A 356 3.01 -4.68 -6.62
CA MET A 356 3.30 -5.45 -5.41
C MET A 356 2.62 -4.90 -4.14
N THR A 357 2.58 -3.57 -3.99
CA THR A 357 2.10 -2.90 -2.76
C THR A 357 0.64 -2.43 -2.85
N GLY A 358 0.05 -2.38 -4.04
CA GLY A 358 -1.36 -1.99 -4.20
C GLY A 358 -2.32 -2.89 -3.40
N LEU A 359 -3.57 -2.46 -3.24
CA LEU A 359 -4.61 -3.19 -2.47
C LEU A 359 -4.82 -4.66 -2.89
N ARG A 360 -4.41 -5.03 -4.11
CA ARG A 360 -4.45 -6.42 -4.61
C ARG A 360 -3.06 -6.98 -4.93
N GLY A 361 -2.03 -6.22 -4.62
CA GLY A 361 -0.65 -6.59 -4.84
C GLY A 361 -0.22 -7.71 -3.91
N GLU A 362 0.72 -8.50 -4.38
CA GLU A 362 1.05 -9.76 -3.70
C GLU A 362 1.76 -9.54 -2.37
N ALA A 363 2.56 -8.48 -2.21
CA ALA A 363 3.18 -8.16 -0.92
C ALA A 363 2.12 -7.78 0.13
N ALA A 364 1.19 -6.89 -0.23
CA ALA A 364 0.09 -6.49 0.64
C ALA A 364 -0.84 -7.67 0.99
N ARG A 365 -1.10 -8.57 0.03
CA ARG A 365 -1.91 -9.78 0.27
C ARG A 365 -1.22 -10.76 1.22
N ILE A 366 0.07 -11.03 1.02
CA ILE A 366 0.83 -11.93 1.90
C ILE A 366 0.90 -11.38 3.33
N GLN A 367 1.11 -10.07 3.49
CA GLN A 367 1.03 -9.42 4.79
C GLN A 367 -0.35 -9.61 5.43
N THR A 368 -1.42 -9.40 4.67
CA THR A 368 -2.80 -9.62 5.14
C THR A 368 -3.00 -11.07 5.60
N TYR A 369 -2.50 -12.05 4.86
CA TYR A 369 -2.63 -13.45 5.25
C TYR A 369 -1.95 -13.77 6.56
N TRP A 370 -0.73 -13.27 6.79
CA TRP A 370 -0.05 -13.44 8.07
C TRP A 370 -0.76 -12.70 9.21
N ASN A 371 -1.29 -11.51 8.96
CA ASN A 371 -2.12 -10.79 9.94
C ASN A 371 -3.40 -11.58 10.29
N ASP A 372 -4.05 -12.23 9.32
CA ASP A 372 -5.22 -13.08 9.60
C ASP A 372 -4.85 -14.26 10.50
N ILE A 373 -3.69 -14.91 10.27
CA ILE A 373 -3.19 -15.97 11.17
C ILE A 373 -2.97 -15.42 12.58
N GLN A 374 -2.35 -14.24 12.70
CA GLN A 374 -2.12 -13.63 14.01
C GLN A 374 -3.42 -13.30 14.75
N GLN A 375 -4.43 -12.80 14.04
CA GLN A 375 -5.69 -12.36 14.65
C GLN A 375 -6.67 -13.51 14.88
N PHE A 376 -6.74 -14.47 13.97
CA PHE A 376 -7.80 -15.48 13.93
C PHE A 376 -7.28 -16.93 14.03
N GLY A 377 -5.97 -17.15 14.01
CA GLY A 377 -5.34 -18.48 13.95
C GLY A 377 -5.52 -19.19 12.60
N THR A 378 -6.14 -18.53 11.62
CA THR A 378 -6.43 -19.07 10.30
C THR A 378 -6.54 -17.96 9.27
N SER A 379 -6.32 -18.28 7.99
CA SER A 379 -6.42 -17.33 6.89
C SER A 379 -7.06 -18.00 5.69
N GLU A 380 -7.98 -17.29 5.02
CA GLU A 380 -8.55 -17.73 3.75
C GLU A 380 -7.48 -17.89 2.65
N GLY A 381 -6.29 -17.30 2.85
CA GLY A 381 -5.13 -17.43 1.98
C GLY A 381 -4.71 -18.89 1.75
N CYS A 382 -4.92 -19.79 2.72
CA CYS A 382 -4.54 -21.20 2.58
C CYS A 382 -5.34 -21.95 1.50
N PHE A 383 -6.48 -21.41 1.07
CA PHE A 383 -7.29 -21.98 0.00
C PHE A 383 -7.02 -21.34 -1.38
N GLN A 384 -6.12 -20.35 -1.43
CA GLN A 384 -5.71 -19.71 -2.66
C GLN A 384 -4.51 -20.44 -3.27
N GLY A 385 -4.31 -20.29 -4.58
CA GLY A 385 -3.07 -20.72 -5.21
C GLY A 385 -1.92 -19.77 -4.83
N GLN A 386 -0.70 -20.30 -4.81
CA GLN A 386 0.50 -19.49 -4.60
C GLN A 386 0.56 -18.37 -5.67
N PRO A 387 0.74 -17.11 -5.24
CA PRO A 387 0.74 -16.00 -6.18
C PRO A 387 2.00 -15.99 -7.04
N PHE A 388 1.90 -15.36 -8.20
CA PHE A 388 3.06 -15.08 -9.05
C PHE A 388 3.73 -13.80 -8.58
N ILE A 389 4.98 -13.90 -8.12
CA ILE A 389 5.80 -12.75 -7.75
C ILE A 389 6.82 -12.53 -8.86
N PRO A 390 6.90 -11.33 -9.47
CA PRO A 390 7.85 -11.03 -10.55
C PRO A 390 9.29 -11.38 -10.16
N GLU A 391 10.12 -11.76 -11.13
CA GLU A 391 11.56 -11.98 -10.92
C GLU A 391 12.30 -10.68 -10.56
N ALA A 392 13.52 -10.80 -10.03
CA ALA A 392 14.34 -9.63 -9.73
C ALA A 392 14.60 -8.78 -10.99
N TYR A 393 14.51 -7.46 -10.85
CA TYR A 393 14.79 -6.52 -11.92
C TYR A 393 16.29 -6.32 -12.10
N GLU A 394 16.78 -6.54 -13.31
CA GLU A 394 18.19 -6.34 -13.67
C GLU A 394 18.38 -4.96 -14.31
N LEU A 395 18.96 -4.02 -13.56
CA LEU A 395 19.34 -2.71 -14.11
C LEU A 395 20.58 -2.86 -15.01
N PRO A 396 20.55 -2.39 -16.27
CA PRO A 396 21.72 -2.48 -17.14
C PRO A 396 22.94 -1.80 -16.52
N GLN A 397 24.11 -2.46 -16.56
CA GLN A 397 25.31 -2.01 -15.85
C GLN A 397 25.74 -0.58 -16.22
N ASN A 398 25.52 -0.16 -17.47
CA ASN A 398 25.83 1.20 -17.91
C ASN A 398 24.94 2.23 -17.22
N ILE A 399 23.67 1.91 -16.97
CA ILE A 399 22.71 2.76 -16.25
C ILE A 399 23.02 2.73 -14.76
N ALA A 400 23.31 1.56 -14.19
CA ALA A 400 23.68 1.40 -12.79
C ALA A 400 24.90 2.26 -12.42
N SER A 401 25.93 2.29 -13.30
CA SER A 401 27.12 3.12 -13.08
C SER A 401 26.87 4.62 -13.26
N GLU A 402 25.90 4.99 -14.09
CA GLU A 402 25.59 6.39 -14.37
C GLU A 402 24.64 6.96 -13.30
N PHE A 403 23.69 6.17 -12.79
CA PHE A 403 22.68 6.56 -11.82
C PHE A 403 22.73 5.68 -10.55
N PRO A 404 23.69 5.90 -9.63
CA PRO A 404 23.81 5.10 -8.42
C PRO A 404 22.55 5.08 -7.54
N THR A 405 21.82 6.19 -7.42
CA THR A 405 20.55 6.25 -6.68
C THR A 405 19.50 5.32 -7.29
N LEU A 406 19.48 5.18 -8.62
CA LEU A 406 18.59 4.25 -9.32
C LEU A 406 19.00 2.80 -9.08
N GLN A 407 20.31 2.52 -8.94
CA GLN A 407 20.79 1.21 -8.52
C GLN A 407 20.32 0.90 -7.10
N THR A 408 20.45 1.83 -6.15
CA THR A 408 19.96 1.64 -4.77
C THR A 408 18.44 1.41 -4.75
N ALA A 409 17.67 2.17 -5.52
CA ALA A 409 16.23 1.93 -5.67
C ALA A 409 15.93 0.53 -6.23
N THR A 410 16.71 0.08 -7.23
CA THR A 410 16.59 -1.26 -7.81
C THR A 410 16.88 -2.35 -6.77
N ASP A 411 17.93 -2.18 -5.96
CA ASP A 411 18.30 -3.13 -4.90
C ASP A 411 17.21 -3.24 -3.83
N LEU A 412 16.58 -2.11 -3.48
CA LEU A 412 15.44 -2.08 -2.56
C LEU A 412 14.20 -2.78 -3.14
N VAL A 413 13.86 -2.53 -4.41
CA VAL A 413 12.77 -3.25 -5.10
C VAL A 413 13.05 -4.76 -5.10
N ASN A 414 14.28 -5.16 -5.43
CA ASN A 414 14.67 -6.57 -5.45
C ASN A 414 14.66 -7.22 -4.07
N THR A 415 15.00 -6.46 -3.03
CA THR A 415 14.87 -6.89 -1.62
C THR A 415 13.41 -7.11 -1.27
N GLY A 416 12.52 -6.17 -1.61
CA GLY A 416 11.07 -6.31 -1.42
C GLY A 416 10.49 -7.53 -2.14
N LEU A 417 10.91 -7.78 -3.39
CA LEU A 417 10.51 -8.96 -4.15
C LEU A 417 11.00 -10.26 -3.48
N ALA A 418 12.26 -10.32 -3.05
CA ALA A 418 12.83 -11.49 -2.40
C ALA A 418 12.12 -11.81 -1.06
N LEU A 419 11.91 -10.81 -0.22
CA LEU A 419 11.19 -10.96 1.05
C LEU A 419 9.74 -11.39 0.83
N THR A 420 9.06 -10.85 -0.19
CA THR A 420 7.70 -11.28 -0.53
C THR A 420 7.66 -12.75 -0.95
N ARG A 421 8.65 -13.23 -1.74
CA ARG A 421 8.74 -14.66 -2.11
C ARG A 421 8.96 -15.53 -0.89
N GLN A 422 9.89 -15.16 -0.02
CA GLN A 422 10.19 -15.90 1.21
C GLN A 422 8.97 -16.00 2.12
N ALA A 423 8.28 -14.88 2.37
CA ALA A 423 7.07 -14.86 3.20
C ALA A 423 5.91 -15.63 2.55
N SER A 424 5.78 -15.58 1.22
CA SER A 424 4.80 -16.37 0.47
C SER A 424 5.09 -17.87 0.55
N ASP A 425 6.32 -18.29 0.26
CA ASP A 425 6.74 -19.70 0.29
C ASP A 425 6.53 -20.30 1.69
N ALA A 426 6.91 -19.54 2.73
CA ALA A 426 6.68 -19.91 4.12
C ALA A 426 5.19 -20.08 4.42
N PHE A 427 4.35 -19.13 3.98
CA PHE A 427 2.91 -19.17 4.23
C PHE A 427 2.27 -20.41 3.63
N PHE A 428 2.48 -20.67 2.34
CA PHE A 428 1.86 -21.82 1.67
C PHE A 428 2.43 -23.16 2.16
N THR A 429 3.72 -23.20 2.53
CA THR A 429 4.31 -24.38 3.19
C THR A 429 3.65 -24.65 4.54
N ALA A 430 3.48 -23.61 5.36
CA ALA A 430 2.84 -23.71 6.67
C ALA A 430 1.35 -24.08 6.56
N CYS A 431 0.62 -23.55 5.57
CA CYS A 431 -0.75 -23.97 5.25
C CYS A 431 -0.82 -25.47 4.95
N ASN A 432 0.06 -25.98 4.08
CA ASN A 432 0.06 -27.39 3.68
C ASN A 432 0.44 -28.33 4.83
N ASN A 433 1.30 -27.88 5.73
CA ASN A 433 1.77 -28.68 6.87
C ASN A 433 0.89 -28.53 8.13
N GLY A 434 -0.03 -27.57 8.15
CA GLY A 434 -0.82 -27.25 9.34
C GLY A 434 0.02 -26.63 10.46
N THR A 435 1.05 -25.84 10.12
CA THR A 435 2.02 -25.24 11.05
C THR A 435 2.01 -23.71 11.03
N LEU A 436 0.87 -23.09 10.71
CA LEU A 436 0.75 -21.64 10.51
C LEU A 436 1.17 -20.78 11.71
N GLU A 437 1.00 -21.30 12.93
CA GLU A 437 1.40 -20.60 14.15
C GLU A 437 2.91 -20.73 14.45
N GLN A 438 3.61 -21.67 13.80
CA GLN A 438 5.05 -21.84 13.97
C GLN A 438 5.76 -20.75 13.16
N ASP A 439 6.58 -19.94 13.85
CA ASP A 439 7.36 -18.85 13.26
C ASP A 439 6.54 -17.71 12.63
N LEU A 440 5.25 -17.61 12.99
CA LEU A 440 4.33 -16.55 12.53
C LEU A 440 4.96 -15.15 12.61
N GLU A 441 5.59 -14.82 13.74
CA GLU A 441 6.18 -13.50 13.95
C GLU A 441 7.32 -13.20 12.97
N ALA A 442 8.22 -14.16 12.77
CA ALA A 442 9.34 -14.00 11.86
C ALA A 442 8.88 -13.85 10.39
N TYR A 443 7.81 -14.53 9.99
CA TYR A 443 7.26 -14.40 8.64
C TYR A 443 6.43 -13.13 8.45
N LEU A 444 5.72 -12.68 9.48
CA LEU A 444 5.03 -11.39 9.46
C LEU A 444 6.04 -10.23 9.39
N GLU A 445 7.15 -10.31 10.13
CA GLU A 445 8.26 -9.36 10.04
C GLU A 445 8.85 -9.32 8.63
N GLN A 446 9.06 -10.48 7.99
CA GLN A 446 9.52 -10.54 6.59
C GLN A 446 8.52 -9.89 5.62
N ALA A 447 7.22 -10.12 5.81
CA ALA A 447 6.18 -9.51 4.99
C ALA A 447 6.13 -7.98 5.15
N ASN A 448 6.30 -7.49 6.38
CA ASN A 448 6.40 -6.05 6.68
C ASN A 448 7.67 -5.45 6.07
N GLY A 449 8.81 -6.11 6.23
CA GLY A 449 10.09 -5.69 5.66
C GLY A 449 10.04 -5.58 4.13
N ALA A 450 9.25 -6.43 3.47
CA ALA A 450 9.02 -6.32 2.03
C ALA A 450 8.34 -5.00 1.65
N LEU A 451 7.28 -4.61 2.36
CA LEU A 451 6.56 -3.35 2.11
C LEU A 451 7.44 -2.13 2.39
N THR A 452 8.17 -2.13 3.50
CA THR A 452 9.13 -1.05 3.84
C THR A 452 10.19 -0.89 2.76
N ALA A 453 10.72 -1.99 2.22
CA ALA A 453 11.69 -1.93 1.12
C ALA A 453 11.11 -1.27 -0.14
N PHE A 454 9.85 -1.58 -0.49
CA PHE A 454 9.15 -0.95 -1.62
C PHE A 454 8.88 0.55 -1.38
N GLU A 455 8.48 0.95 -0.17
CA GLU A 455 8.25 2.36 0.18
C GLU A 455 9.54 3.19 0.12
N ASN A 456 10.64 2.65 0.61
CA ASN A 456 11.96 3.27 0.52
C ASN A 456 12.41 3.40 -0.94
N ALA A 457 12.19 2.36 -1.75
CA ALA A 457 12.48 2.43 -3.19
C ALA A 457 11.65 3.52 -3.88
N GLN A 458 10.34 3.59 -3.59
CA GLN A 458 9.44 4.59 -4.17
C GLN A 458 9.93 6.02 -3.88
N THR A 459 10.38 6.27 -2.64
CA THR A 459 10.92 7.57 -2.24
C THR A 459 12.13 7.97 -3.09
N LEU A 460 13.07 7.05 -3.32
CA LEU A 460 14.25 7.31 -4.17
C LEU A 460 13.89 7.55 -5.64
N LEU A 461 12.92 6.79 -6.17
CA LEU A 461 12.44 6.96 -7.55
C LEU A 461 11.75 8.30 -7.74
N ASP A 462 10.97 8.74 -6.75
CA ASP A 462 10.32 10.04 -6.76
C ASP A 462 11.31 11.21 -6.74
N ASP A 463 12.40 11.09 -5.98
CA ASP A 463 13.45 12.12 -5.96
C ASP A 463 14.23 12.20 -7.28
N LEU A 464 14.57 11.04 -7.86
CA LEU A 464 15.15 10.98 -9.21
C LEU A 464 14.24 11.65 -10.24
N ARG A 465 12.93 11.39 -10.19
CA ARG A 465 11.95 11.98 -11.10
C ARG A 465 11.88 13.50 -10.99
N ARG A 466 12.08 14.04 -9.79
CA ARG A 466 12.14 15.50 -9.54
C ARG A 466 13.49 16.11 -9.92
N GLY A 467 14.48 15.29 -10.28
CA GLY A 467 15.84 15.72 -10.60
C GLY A 467 16.61 16.21 -9.37
N ARG A 468 16.36 15.61 -8.20
CA ARG A 468 17.07 15.92 -6.95
C ARG A 468 18.20 14.93 -6.69
#